data_AF-A0A7Y4VQ42-F1
#
_entry.id   AF-A0A7Y4VQ42-F1
#
_cell.length_a   1.000
_cell.length_b   1.000
_cell.length_c   1.000
_cell.angle_alpha   90.00
_cell.angle_beta   90.00
_cell.angle_gamma   90.00
#
_symmetry.space_group_name_H-M   'P 1'
#
loop_
_entity.id
_entity.type
_entity.pdbx_description
1 polymer ?
#
loop_
_entity_poly.entity_id
_entity_poly.type
_entity_poly.pdbx_seq_one_letter_code
_entity_poly.pdbx_strand_id
1 'polypeptide(L)'
;MIQPSQPGRRTFIAGSVVLILFGAVHVLAVYQANFTTQPDPKLAEIDAAAKAYTVRLGPFSPTAFGGIQILNSSYSVLLIYAGVLNLLVLRAASQAGRLKAITVCNVVFVGLLLGITILFQFPPPMLFAATAFVLFGVSWAKQR
;
A
#
# COMPACT_ATOMS: atom_id res chain seq x y z
N MET A 1 -14.47 -28.88 -11.81
CA MET A 1 -13.11 -29.15 -12.35
C MET A 1 -12.08 -28.40 -11.51
N ILE A 2 -11.23 -29.12 -10.79
CA ILE A 2 -10.09 -28.54 -10.07
C ILE A 2 -9.01 -28.28 -11.11
N GLN A 3 -8.81 -27.02 -11.51
CA GLN A 3 -7.71 -26.68 -12.41
C GLN A 3 -6.38 -26.89 -11.69
N PRO A 4 -5.37 -27.50 -12.35
CA PRO A 4 -4.03 -27.61 -11.78
C PRO A 4 -3.52 -26.22 -11.40
N SER A 5 -2.87 -26.12 -10.23
CA SER A 5 -2.36 -24.83 -9.76
C SER A 5 -1.26 -24.35 -10.71
N GLN A 6 -1.52 -23.25 -11.44
CA GLN A 6 -0.51 -22.62 -12.26
C GLN A 6 0.73 -22.27 -11.41
N PRO A 7 1.95 -22.53 -11.92
CA PRO A 7 3.19 -22.09 -11.30
C PRO A 7 3.14 -20.59 -10.94
N GLY A 8 3.68 -20.22 -9.78
CA GLY A 8 3.69 -18.83 -9.30
C GLY A 8 2.36 -18.28 -8.76
N ARG A 9 1.23 -18.99 -8.90
CA ARG A 9 -0.07 -18.51 -8.40
C ARG A 9 -0.09 -18.27 -6.88
N ARG A 10 0.52 -19.18 -6.10
CA ARG A 10 0.56 -19.05 -4.63
C ARG A 10 1.32 -17.81 -4.17
N THR A 11 2.45 -17.51 -4.81
CA THR A 11 3.25 -16.31 -4.48
C THR A 11 2.59 -15.03 -4.97
N PHE A 12 1.84 -15.07 -6.08
CA PHE A 12 0.99 -13.95 -6.51
C PHE A 12 -0.11 -13.63 -5.48
N ILE A 13 -0.80 -14.65 -4.97
CA ILE A 13 -1.80 -14.50 -3.90
C ILE A 13 -1.14 -13.91 -2.66
N ALA A 14 0.00 -14.45 -2.23
CA ALA A 14 0.72 -13.93 -1.07
C ALA A 14 1.10 -12.45 -1.24
N GLY A 15 1.63 -12.06 -2.41
CA GLY A 15 1.94 -10.65 -2.69
C GLY A 15 0.69 -9.76 -2.64
N SER A 16 -0.44 -10.24 -3.14
CA SER A 16 -1.72 -9.53 -3.09
C SER A 16 -2.23 -9.36 -1.66
N VAL A 17 -2.09 -10.39 -0.81
CA VAL A 17 -2.41 -10.32 0.62
C VAL A 17 -1.50 -9.32 1.33
N VAL A 18 -0.20 -9.29 1.01
CA VAL A 18 0.74 -8.30 1.57
C VAL A 18 0.32 -6.88 1.21
N LEU A 19 -0.17 -6.60 -0.01
CA LEU A 19 -0.71 -5.28 -0.35
C LEU A 19 -1.92 -4.89 0.50
N ILE A 20 -2.83 -5.83 0.77
CA ILE A 20 -3.99 -5.59 1.64
C ILE A 20 -3.54 -5.30 3.07
N LEU A 21 -2.63 -6.12 3.61
CA LEU A 21 -2.09 -5.92 4.96
C LEU A 21 -1.32 -4.60 5.07
N PHE A 22 -0.54 -4.25 4.06
CA PHE A 22 0.17 -2.99 4.00
C PHE A 22 -0.81 -1.81 4.07
N GLY A 23 -1.82 -1.79 3.19
CA GLY A 23 -2.84 -0.75 3.22
C GLY A 23 -3.59 -0.70 4.56
N ALA A 24 -3.94 -1.85 5.15
CA ALA A 24 -4.63 -1.91 6.44
C ALA A 24 -3.79 -1.35 7.60
N VAL A 25 -2.51 -1.71 7.69
CA VAL A 25 -1.58 -1.16 8.70
C VAL A 25 -1.40 0.35 8.49
N HIS A 26 -1.35 0.79 7.24
CA HIS A 26 -1.19 2.20 6.89
C HIS A 26 -2.45 3.02 7.27
N VAL A 27 -3.66 2.46 7.10
CA VAL A 27 -4.91 3.05 7.62
C VAL A 27 -4.87 3.14 9.14
N LEU A 28 -4.46 2.08 9.84
CA LEU A 28 -4.40 2.09 11.32
C LEU A 28 -3.47 3.18 11.84
N ALA A 29 -2.36 3.46 11.16
CA ALA A 29 -1.46 4.55 11.53
C ALA A 29 -2.13 5.93 11.46
N VAL A 30 -3.05 6.17 10.50
CA VAL A 30 -3.83 7.41 10.42
C VAL A 30 -4.72 7.59 11.64
N TYR A 31 -5.32 6.50 12.10
CA TYR A 31 -6.29 6.51 13.20
C TYR A 31 -5.66 6.24 14.56
N GLN A 32 -4.36 6.01 14.65
CA GLN A 32 -3.67 5.68 15.92
C GLN A 32 -3.95 6.72 17.00
N ALA A 33 -3.99 8.01 16.65
CA ALA A 33 -4.30 9.10 17.57
C ALA A 33 -5.70 8.98 18.22
N ASN A 34 -6.64 8.26 17.61
CA ASN A 34 -7.96 8.01 18.20
C ASN A 34 -7.93 6.91 19.28
N PHE A 35 -6.84 6.13 19.36
CA PHE A 35 -6.70 5.00 20.26
C PHE A 35 -5.60 5.21 21.32
N THR A 36 -4.88 6.33 21.26
CA THR A 36 -3.80 6.65 22.20
C THR A 36 -4.06 7.99 22.88
N THR A 37 -4.12 8.01 24.21
CA THR A 37 -4.16 9.27 24.96
C THR A 37 -2.76 9.87 24.99
N GLN A 38 -2.60 11.10 24.49
CA GLN A 38 -1.33 11.81 24.54
C GLN A 38 -1.07 12.23 26.00
N PRO A 39 -0.05 11.67 26.69
CA PRO A 39 0.10 11.87 28.13
C PRO A 39 0.72 13.23 28.50
N ASP A 40 1.29 13.95 27.53
CA ASP A 40 1.95 15.24 27.75
C ASP A 40 1.13 16.41 27.15
N PRO A 41 0.59 17.32 27.98
CA PRO A 41 -0.15 18.50 27.54
C PRO A 41 0.64 19.43 26.61
N LYS A 42 1.97 19.53 26.78
CA LYS A 42 2.81 20.37 25.91
C LYS A 42 2.91 19.81 24.50
N LEU A 43 3.00 18.49 24.37
CA LEU A 43 3.00 17.84 23.06
C LEU A 43 1.64 17.95 22.37
N ALA A 44 0.54 18.01 23.13
CA ALA A 44 -0.80 18.23 22.59
C ALA A 44 -0.97 19.65 22.01
N GLU A 45 -0.41 20.66 22.69
CA GLU A 45 -0.45 22.04 22.21
C GLU A 45 0.39 22.24 20.93
N ILE A 46 1.58 21.63 20.87
CA ILE A 46 2.43 21.64 19.66
C ILE A 46 1.72 20.93 18.50
N ASP A 47 1.10 19.78 18.75
CA ASP A 47 0.35 19.03 17.71
C ASP A 47 -0.87 19.83 17.22
N ALA A 48 -1.59 20.52 18.11
CA ALA A 48 -2.69 21.40 17.74
C ALA A 48 -2.23 22.58 16.87
N ALA A 49 -1.12 23.22 17.22
CA ALA A 49 -0.53 24.30 16.43
C ALA A 49 -0.07 23.81 15.04
N ALA A 50 0.54 22.63 14.96
CA ALA A 50 0.95 22.01 13.69
C ALA A 50 -0.26 21.68 12.79
N LYS A 51 -1.35 21.19 13.38
CA LYS A 51 -2.61 20.90 12.67
C LYS A 51 -3.30 22.16 12.13
N ALA A 52 -3.13 23.30 12.78
CA ALA A 52 -3.71 24.57 12.35
C ALA A 52 -2.94 25.24 11.19
N TYR A 53 -1.72 24.79 10.87
CA TYR A 53 -0.94 25.37 9.80
C TYR A 53 -1.53 25.05 8.41
N THR A 54 -2.10 26.07 7.77
CA THR A 54 -2.70 25.99 6.44
C THR A 54 -1.72 26.37 5.35
N VAL A 55 -1.73 25.61 4.24
CA VAL A 55 -1.01 25.95 3.01
C VAL A 55 -2.04 26.33 1.95
N ARG A 56 -1.94 27.54 1.40
CA ARG A 56 -2.86 28.00 0.36
C ARG A 56 -2.50 27.36 -0.99
N LEU A 57 -3.39 26.54 -1.52
CA LEU A 57 -3.29 25.89 -2.83
C LEU A 57 -4.46 26.36 -3.70
N GLY A 58 -4.29 27.52 -4.34
CA GLY A 58 -5.33 28.15 -5.15
C GLY A 58 -6.58 28.51 -4.32
N PRO A 59 -7.78 28.03 -4.67
CA PRO A 59 -9.00 28.29 -3.90
C PRO A 59 -9.11 27.43 -2.63
N PHE A 60 -8.25 26.41 -2.48
CA PHE A 60 -8.24 25.53 -1.31
C PHE A 60 -7.18 25.99 -0.31
N SER A 61 -7.49 25.86 0.98
CA SER A 61 -6.53 26.11 2.08
C SER A 61 -6.45 24.90 3.01
N PRO A 62 -5.99 23.74 2.52
CA PRO A 62 -5.83 22.57 3.37
C PRO A 62 -4.77 22.82 4.44
N THR A 63 -4.93 22.19 5.59
CA THR A 63 -3.86 22.11 6.58
C THR A 63 -2.79 21.15 6.06
N ALA A 64 -1.52 21.41 6.36
CA ALA A 64 -0.42 20.51 5.97
C ALA A 64 -0.68 19.09 6.51
N PHE A 65 -1.20 19.01 7.73
CA PHE A 65 -1.64 17.78 8.36
C PHE A 65 -2.79 17.10 7.60
N GLY A 66 -3.80 17.86 7.19
CA GLY A 66 -4.91 17.34 6.38
C GLY A 66 -4.44 16.80 5.02
N GLY A 67 -3.46 17.45 4.39
CA GLY A 67 -2.83 16.97 3.16
C GLY A 67 -2.12 15.63 3.36
N ILE A 68 -1.35 15.47 4.44
CA ILE A 68 -0.69 14.21 4.80
C ILE A 68 -1.73 13.11 5.07
N GLN A 69 -2.81 13.42 5.79
CA GLN A 69 -3.88 12.45 6.05
C GLN A 69 -4.60 11.99 4.78
N ILE A 70 -4.89 12.91 3.86
CA ILE A 70 -5.52 12.57 2.57
C ILE A 70 -4.57 11.70 1.75
N LEU A 71 -3.30 12.09 1.61
CA LEU A 71 -2.30 11.31 0.87
C LEU A 71 -2.17 9.90 1.45
N ASN A 72 -2.08 9.80 2.78
CA ASN A 72 -1.98 8.55 3.50
C ASN A 72 -3.24 7.68 3.29
N SER A 73 -4.44 8.26 3.39
CA SER A 73 -5.70 7.56 3.17
C SER A 73 -5.84 7.08 1.73
N SER A 74 -5.55 7.93 0.75
CA SER A 74 -5.57 7.58 -0.68
C SER A 74 -4.58 6.47 -1.00
N TYR A 75 -3.38 6.53 -0.43
CA TYR A 75 -2.37 5.48 -0.58
C TYR A 75 -2.84 4.15 -0.01
N SER A 76 -3.45 4.17 1.17
CA SER A 76 -3.98 2.96 1.82
C SER A 76 -5.12 2.32 1.02
N VAL A 77 -6.05 3.14 0.52
CA VAL A 77 -7.14 2.69 -0.35
C VAL A 77 -6.60 2.09 -1.65
N LEU A 78 -5.60 2.73 -2.26
CA LEU A 78 -4.96 2.22 -3.49
C LEU A 78 -4.34 0.84 -3.28
N LEU A 79 -3.62 0.63 -2.17
CA LEU A 79 -2.99 -0.65 -1.85
C LEU A 79 -4.02 -1.76 -1.62
N ILE A 80 -5.07 -1.48 -0.83
CA ILE A 80 -6.16 -2.43 -0.56
C ILE A 80 -6.87 -2.75 -1.87
N TYR A 81 -7.23 -1.74 -2.66
CA TYR A 81 -7.88 -1.90 -3.95
C TYR A 81 -7.05 -2.78 -4.89
N ALA A 82 -5.75 -2.50 -5.04
CA ALA A 82 -4.87 -3.29 -5.89
C ALA A 82 -4.80 -4.76 -5.44
N GLY A 83 -4.63 -5.00 -4.13
CA GLY A 83 -4.59 -6.35 -3.57
C GLY A 83 -5.91 -7.12 -3.76
N VAL A 84 -7.05 -6.48 -3.48
CA VAL A 84 -8.38 -7.08 -3.68
C VAL A 84 -8.65 -7.33 -5.16
N LEU A 85 -8.39 -6.36 -6.02
CA LEU A 85 -8.58 -6.49 -7.47
C LEU A 85 -7.77 -7.67 -8.02
N ASN A 86 -6.49 -7.79 -7.63
CA ASN A 86 -5.64 -8.93 -8.01
C ASN A 86 -6.28 -10.28 -7.66
N LEU A 87 -6.86 -10.40 -6.46
CA LEU A 87 -7.52 -11.64 -6.02
C LEU A 87 -8.82 -11.90 -6.77
N LEU A 88 -9.63 -10.86 -7.03
CA LEU A 88 -10.89 -10.97 -7.76
C LEU A 88 -10.66 -11.41 -9.22
N VAL A 89 -9.68 -10.82 -9.90
CA VAL A 89 -9.40 -11.12 -11.31
C VAL A 89 -8.54 -12.37 -11.51
N LEU A 90 -7.94 -12.92 -10.43
CA LEU A 90 -6.98 -14.03 -10.52
C LEU A 90 -7.50 -15.21 -11.33
N ARG A 91 -8.75 -15.64 -11.09
CA ARG A 91 -9.33 -16.79 -11.78
C ARG A 91 -9.47 -16.52 -13.29
N ALA A 92 -10.02 -15.37 -13.65
CA ALA A 92 -10.20 -14.99 -15.05
C ALA A 92 -8.84 -14.79 -15.76
N ALA A 93 -7.88 -14.17 -15.08
CA ALA A 93 -6.53 -13.97 -15.59
C ALA A 93 -5.78 -15.29 -15.81
N SER A 94 -5.89 -16.24 -14.89
CA SER A 94 -5.32 -17.58 -15.04
C SER A 94 -5.93 -18.33 -16.22
N GLN A 95 -7.26 -18.29 -16.37
CA GLN A 95 -7.96 -18.95 -17.47
C GLN A 95 -7.62 -18.33 -18.84
N ALA A 96 -7.41 -17.02 -18.90
CA ALA A 96 -7.03 -16.30 -20.10
C ALA A 96 -5.51 -16.32 -20.38
N GLY A 97 -4.70 -16.99 -19.56
CA GLY A 97 -3.23 -16.99 -19.70
C GLY A 97 -2.56 -15.64 -19.44
N ARG A 98 -3.25 -14.71 -18.76
CA ARG A 98 -2.81 -13.32 -18.52
C ARG A 98 -2.16 -13.09 -17.15
N LEU A 99 -2.02 -14.13 -16.33
CA LEU A 99 -1.43 -14.01 -14.98
C LEU A 99 -0.03 -13.36 -15.00
N LYS A 100 0.79 -13.67 -16.01
CA LYS A 100 2.14 -13.12 -16.17
C LYS A 100 2.14 -11.62 -16.38
N ALA A 101 1.25 -11.12 -17.25
CA ALA A 101 1.12 -9.69 -17.50
C ALA A 101 0.69 -8.94 -16.23
N ILE A 102 -0.31 -9.45 -15.51
CA ILE A 102 -0.77 -8.84 -14.25
C ILE A 102 0.34 -8.89 -13.18
N THR A 103 1.12 -9.98 -13.13
CA THR A 103 2.26 -10.08 -12.22
C THR A 103 3.31 -9.03 -12.53
N VAL A 104 3.65 -8.81 -13.81
CA VAL A 104 4.60 -7.76 -14.21
C VAL A 104 4.08 -6.37 -13.85
N CYS A 105 2.80 -6.08 -14.07
CA CYS A 105 2.20 -4.81 -13.64
C CYS A 105 2.38 -4.58 -12.14
N ASN A 106 2.19 -5.61 -11.32
CA ASN A 106 2.39 -5.52 -9.87
C ASN A 106 3.87 -5.37 -9.49
N VAL A 107 4.80 -6.04 -10.19
CA VAL A 107 6.24 -5.85 -9.97
C VAL A 107 6.64 -4.40 -10.23
N VAL A 108 6.18 -3.81 -11.34
CA VAL A 108 6.47 -2.41 -11.68
C VAL A 108 5.83 -1.46 -10.66
N PHE A 109 4.54 -1.65 -10.38
CA PHE A 109 3.80 -0.83 -9.41
C PHE A 109 4.47 -0.83 -8.03
N VAL A 110 4.75 -2.02 -7.47
CA VAL A 110 5.37 -2.14 -6.14
C VAL A 110 6.84 -1.71 -6.19
N GLY A 111 7.54 -1.90 -7.30
CA GLY A 111 8.92 -1.42 -7.48
C GLY A 111 9.02 0.11 -7.41
N LEU A 112 8.06 0.82 -8.01
CA LEU A 112 7.98 2.28 -7.89
C LEU A 112 7.72 2.71 -6.44
N LEU A 113 6.80 2.04 -5.75
CA LEU A 113 6.52 2.30 -4.33
C LEU A 113 7.75 2.06 -3.46
N LEU A 114 8.44 0.94 -3.68
CA LEU A 114 9.68 0.62 -2.98
C LEU A 114 10.73 1.71 -3.20
N GLY A 115 10.93 2.15 -4.44
CA GLY A 115 11.87 3.24 -4.77
C GLY A 115 11.54 4.54 -4.02
N ILE A 116 10.27 4.92 -3.96
CA ILE A 116 9.81 6.08 -3.18
C ILE A 116 10.12 5.89 -1.69
N THR A 117 9.77 4.74 -1.11
CA THR A 117 10.00 4.50 0.32
C THR A 117 11.49 4.47 0.72
N ILE A 118 12.37 4.04 -0.20
CA ILE A 118 13.82 4.11 -0.04
C ILE A 118 14.30 5.57 -0.10
N LEU A 119 13.86 6.32 -1.10
CA LEU A 119 14.27 7.72 -1.29
C LEU A 119 13.91 8.59 -0.08
N PHE A 120 12.70 8.39 0.47
CA PHE A 120 12.21 9.16 1.62
C PHE A 120 12.49 8.51 2.97
N GLN A 121 13.24 7.39 3.01
CA GLN A 121 13.61 6.70 4.25
C GLN A 121 12.40 6.42 5.15
N PHE A 122 11.38 5.74 4.62
CA PHE A 122 10.19 5.33 5.36
C PHE A 122 10.23 3.82 5.66
N PRO A 123 10.79 3.38 6.82
CA PRO A 123 11.13 1.98 7.03
C PRO A 123 9.93 1.03 7.07
N PRO A 124 8.80 1.33 7.77
CA PRO A 124 7.67 0.42 7.76
C PRO A 124 7.07 0.24 6.36
N PRO A 125 6.76 1.31 5.59
CA PRO A 125 6.36 1.18 4.19
C PRO A 125 7.35 0.41 3.31
N MET A 126 8.65 0.62 3.52
CA MET A 126 9.73 -0.03 2.78
C MET A 126 9.70 -1.55 2.95
N LEU A 127 9.51 -2.07 4.16
CA LEU A 127 9.48 -3.51 4.43
C LEU A 127 8.30 -4.22 3.74
N PHE A 128 7.11 -3.61 3.77
CA PHE A 128 5.95 -4.16 3.08
C PHE A 128 6.13 -4.11 1.56
N ALA A 129 6.61 -2.99 1.01
CA ALA A 129 6.88 -2.85 -0.42
C ALA A 129 7.95 -3.85 -0.89
N ALA A 130 9.04 -4.01 -0.13
CA ALA A 130 10.10 -4.98 -0.45
C ALA A 130 9.56 -6.42 -0.44
N THR A 131 8.75 -6.77 0.57
CA THR A 131 8.16 -8.11 0.68
C THR A 131 7.20 -8.39 -0.49
N ALA A 132 6.31 -7.46 -0.82
CA ALA A 132 5.42 -7.59 -1.97
C ALA A 132 6.20 -7.68 -3.29
N PHE A 133 7.26 -6.87 -3.45
CA PHE A 133 8.11 -6.89 -4.64
C PHE A 133 8.79 -8.25 -4.84
N VAL A 134 9.36 -8.81 -3.77
CA VAL A 134 9.96 -10.15 -3.80
C VAL A 134 8.92 -11.21 -4.13
N LEU A 135 7.74 -11.17 -3.53
CA LEU A 135 6.67 -12.16 -3.79
C LEU A 135 6.18 -12.12 -5.23
N PHE A 136 5.95 -10.93 -5.79
CA PHE A 136 5.58 -10.79 -7.20
C PHE A 136 6.74 -11.15 -8.14
N GLY A 137 7.98 -10.81 -7.80
CA GLY A 137 9.18 -11.19 -8.57
C GLY A 137 9.37 -12.70 -8.62
N VAL A 138 9.24 -13.39 -7.48
CA VAL A 138 9.28 -14.87 -7.39
C VAL A 138 8.10 -15.48 -8.14
N SER A 139 6.90 -14.88 -8.06
CA SER A 139 5.75 -15.32 -8.85
C SER A 139 6.04 -15.26 -10.35
N TRP A 140 6.59 -14.14 -10.84
CA TRP A 140 6.95 -13.96 -12.23
C TRP A 140 8.01 -14.96 -12.69
N ALA A 141 9.05 -15.19 -11.87
CA ALA A 141 10.10 -16.16 -12.16
C ALA A 141 9.58 -17.61 -12.26
N LYS A 142 8.56 -17.95 -11.48
CA LYS A 142 7.92 -19.29 -11.51
C LYS A 142 6.95 -19.48 -12.68
N GLN A 143 6.49 -18.41 -13.32
CA GLN A 143 5.57 -18.44 -14.48
C GLN A 143 6.33 -18.53 -15.83
N ARG A 144 7.55 -19.08 -15.81
CA ARG A 144 8.36 -19.34 -17.01
C ARG A 144 7.92 -20.64 -17.68
#